data_AF-A0A926E4M8-F1
#
_entry.id   AF-A0A926E4M8-F1
#
_cell.length_a   1.000
_cell.length_b   1.000
_cell.length_c   1.000
_cell.angle_alpha   90.00
_cell.angle_beta   90.00
_cell.angle_gamma   90.00
#
_symmetry.space_group_name_H-M   'P 1'
#
loop_
_entity.id
_entity.type
_entity.pdbx_description
1 polymer ?
#
loop_
_entity_poly.entity_id
_entity_poly.type
_entity_poly.pdbx_seq_one_letter_code
_entity_poly.pdbx_strand_id
1 'polypeptide(L)'
;MATNTTNYGLKKPATSDFYNIADFNGNADIVDAQLKANANAAQNALEIGMGAASRTGNMEPKVTFTLTCTKSGKVYTLGNPDKNVSLPVSGLASCLFKVPANADYAAGDSFKMDNTTYAVATSDGEELPDKAFVSGAVVPAVLDQTSKTINFKQAGRKLTLSAESYIMVACYTEDGTFTAPMTGKYRVTCIAKGGAGSGAQRAGTGIYQQYGVNGAGGGAGGAGQITVTLKKGTSTAITANAGASFGSLLSATAGSAGTVQGSGNDYEAVPGTAGSCAGTGSTTFSATAATAGTNQVIIDTGTAQGGSGGAYAASGSRFLSREGGKGGDVTSFMGGRTSVKPSPSGAFPYGTGGGGGAYRCYSAVLGGSTSISYLPEYGSGAPGGQAAVIVELLLD
;
A
#
# COMPACT_ATOMS: atom_id res chain seq x y z
N MET A 1 -5.66 -9.77 -59.79
CA MET A 1 -4.70 -9.46 -58.72
C MET A 1 -5.41 -9.75 -57.40
N ALA A 2 -4.85 -10.63 -56.56
CA ALA A 2 -5.47 -11.00 -55.29
C ALA A 2 -5.70 -9.76 -54.41
N THR A 3 -6.84 -9.73 -53.73
CA THR A 3 -7.21 -8.62 -52.83
C THR A 3 -7.24 -9.14 -51.39
N ASN A 4 -6.92 -8.32 -50.39
CA ASN A 4 -6.87 -8.79 -49.00
C ASN A 4 -8.14 -8.41 -48.22
N THR A 5 -8.43 -9.12 -47.13
CA THR A 5 -9.47 -8.72 -46.18
C THR A 5 -9.00 -7.55 -45.32
N THR A 6 -9.93 -6.73 -44.85
CA THR A 6 -9.62 -5.47 -44.15
C THR A 6 -9.03 -5.68 -42.76
N ASN A 7 -9.54 -6.62 -41.98
CA ASN A 7 -9.22 -6.72 -40.55
C ASN A 7 -7.97 -7.54 -40.28
N TYR A 8 -7.76 -8.61 -41.05
CA TYR A 8 -6.70 -9.59 -40.82
C TYR A 8 -5.79 -9.79 -42.04
N GLY A 9 -5.97 -8.98 -43.10
CA GLY A 9 -5.11 -9.03 -44.27
C GLY A 9 -5.15 -10.37 -45.04
N LEU A 10 -6.17 -11.20 -44.84
CA LEU A 10 -6.25 -12.54 -45.44
C LEU A 10 -6.36 -12.41 -46.96
N LYS A 11 -5.60 -13.23 -47.69
CA LYS A 11 -5.60 -13.23 -49.15
C LYS A 11 -6.94 -13.76 -49.68
N LYS A 12 -7.64 -12.98 -50.50
CA LYS A 12 -8.83 -13.42 -51.23
C LYS A 12 -8.45 -13.84 -52.64
N PRO A 13 -8.84 -15.05 -53.08
CA PRO A 13 -8.68 -15.44 -54.48
C PRO A 13 -9.56 -14.56 -55.38
N ALA A 14 -9.04 -14.19 -56.54
CA ALA A 14 -9.84 -13.61 -57.62
C ALA A 14 -10.68 -14.70 -58.32
N THR A 15 -11.72 -14.30 -59.04
CA THR A 15 -12.60 -15.23 -59.78
C THR A 15 -11.87 -16.05 -60.84
N SER A 16 -10.70 -15.60 -61.27
CA SER A 16 -9.82 -16.29 -62.23
C SER A 16 -8.71 -17.12 -61.57
N ASP A 17 -8.56 -17.08 -60.24
CA ASP A 17 -7.45 -17.74 -59.56
C ASP A 17 -7.76 -19.23 -59.32
N PHE A 18 -6.77 -20.08 -59.59
CA PHE A 18 -6.81 -21.47 -59.17
C PHE A 18 -6.48 -21.59 -57.68
N TYR A 19 -6.98 -22.64 -57.02
CA TYR A 19 -6.80 -22.83 -55.58
C TYR A 19 -5.31 -23.01 -55.22
N ASN A 20 -4.77 -22.13 -54.37
CA ASN A 20 -3.39 -22.19 -53.88
C ASN A 20 -3.35 -22.63 -52.40
N ILE A 21 -2.78 -23.81 -52.16
CA ILE A 21 -2.66 -24.41 -50.82
C ILE A 21 -1.82 -23.55 -49.88
N ALA A 22 -0.77 -22.88 -50.38
CA ALA A 22 0.09 -22.04 -49.55
C ALA A 22 -0.65 -20.78 -49.06
N ASP A 23 -1.49 -20.19 -49.91
CA ASP A 23 -2.31 -19.04 -49.52
C ASP A 23 -3.41 -19.46 -48.53
N PHE A 24 -3.98 -20.65 -48.70
CA PHE A 24 -4.93 -21.21 -47.74
C PHE A 24 -4.29 -21.45 -46.37
N ASN A 25 -3.15 -22.14 -46.32
CA ASN A 25 -2.45 -22.43 -45.05
C ASN A 25 -2.01 -21.14 -44.35
N GLY A 26 -1.45 -20.18 -45.09
CA GLY A 26 -1.06 -18.89 -44.50
C GLY A 26 -2.25 -18.10 -43.94
N ASN A 27 -3.41 -18.14 -44.60
CA ASN A 27 -4.63 -17.54 -44.06
C ASN A 27 -5.13 -18.29 -42.82
N ALA A 28 -5.02 -19.63 -42.79
CA ALA A 28 -5.42 -20.46 -41.66
C ALA A 28 -4.57 -20.15 -40.42
N ASP A 29 -3.25 -19.99 -40.57
CA ASP A 29 -2.33 -19.62 -39.49
C ASP A 29 -2.68 -18.24 -38.88
N ILE A 30 -3.02 -17.26 -39.73
CA ILE A 30 -3.44 -15.93 -39.27
C ILE A 30 -4.75 -16.01 -38.46
N VAL A 31 -5.71 -16.81 -38.93
CA VAL A 31 -7.00 -17.00 -38.23
C VAL A 31 -6.80 -17.70 -36.90
N ASP A 32 -5.98 -18.76 -36.84
CA ASP A 32 -5.68 -19.50 -35.61
C ASP A 32 -5.01 -18.61 -34.55
N ALA A 33 -3.96 -17.86 -34.95
CA ALA A 33 -3.26 -16.94 -34.06
C ALA A 33 -4.20 -15.87 -33.48
N GLN A 34 -5.09 -15.32 -34.31
CA GLN A 34 -6.04 -14.31 -33.85
C GLN A 34 -7.14 -14.89 -32.97
N LEU A 35 -7.66 -16.09 -33.27
CA LEU A 35 -8.62 -16.76 -32.39
C LEU A 35 -8.02 -17.01 -31.01
N LYS A 36 -6.74 -17.39 -30.94
CA LYS A 36 -6.03 -17.54 -29.68
C LYS A 36 -5.86 -16.22 -28.95
N ALA A 37 -5.49 -15.15 -29.64
CA ALA A 37 -5.38 -13.81 -29.06
C ALA A 37 -6.72 -13.32 -28.49
N ASN A 38 -7.82 -13.54 -29.21
CA ASN A 38 -9.18 -13.20 -28.78
C ASN A 38 -9.61 -14.03 -27.55
N ALA A 39 -9.30 -15.33 -27.53
CA ALA A 39 -9.58 -16.19 -26.38
C ALA A 39 -8.82 -15.72 -25.12
N ASN A 40 -7.53 -15.37 -25.26
CA ASN A 40 -6.74 -14.83 -24.15
C ASN A 40 -7.27 -13.45 -23.69
N ALA A 41 -7.67 -12.58 -24.62
CA ALA A 41 -8.26 -11.29 -24.29
C ALA A 41 -9.60 -11.43 -23.55
N ALA A 42 -10.45 -12.38 -23.98
CA ALA A 42 -11.70 -12.70 -23.31
C ALA A 42 -11.45 -13.27 -21.91
N GLN A 43 -10.50 -14.20 -21.76
CA GLN A 43 -10.12 -14.74 -20.46
C GLN A 43 -9.60 -13.66 -19.51
N ASN A 44 -8.70 -12.79 -19.98
CA ASN A 44 -8.21 -11.64 -19.20
C ASN A 44 -9.35 -10.69 -18.80
N ALA A 45 -10.30 -10.42 -19.71
CA ALA A 45 -11.46 -9.58 -19.40
C ALA A 45 -12.38 -10.22 -18.35
N LEU A 46 -12.56 -11.54 -18.38
CA LEU A 46 -13.29 -12.27 -17.33
C LEU A 46 -12.56 -12.24 -15.99
N GLU A 47 -11.24 -12.43 -15.96
CA GLU A 47 -10.44 -12.35 -14.73
C GLU A 47 -10.44 -10.93 -14.12
N ILE A 48 -10.36 -9.89 -14.97
CA ILE A 48 -10.52 -8.48 -14.55
C ILE A 48 -11.96 -8.22 -14.05
N GLY A 49 -12.97 -8.75 -14.74
CA GLY A 49 -14.38 -8.62 -14.36
C GLY A 49 -14.74 -9.32 -13.05
N MET A 50 -14.18 -10.51 -12.81
CA MET A 50 -14.27 -11.23 -11.53
C MET A 50 -13.50 -10.50 -10.42
N GLY A 51 -12.36 -9.86 -10.75
CA GLY A 51 -11.64 -8.96 -9.86
C GLY A 51 -12.45 -7.70 -9.51
N ALA A 52 -13.20 -7.13 -10.45
CA ALA A 52 -14.05 -5.97 -10.23
C ALA A 52 -15.34 -6.31 -9.46
N ALA A 53 -15.97 -7.46 -9.73
CA ALA A 53 -17.15 -7.95 -9.03
C ALA A 53 -16.85 -8.42 -7.60
N SER A 54 -15.70 -9.10 -7.38
CA SER A 54 -15.22 -9.38 -6.03
C SER A 54 -14.83 -8.10 -5.29
N ARG A 55 -14.34 -7.07 -6.00
CA ARG A 55 -14.10 -5.74 -5.44
C ARG A 55 -15.38 -5.00 -5.08
N THR A 56 -16.49 -5.09 -5.80
CA THR A 56 -17.79 -4.51 -5.38
C THR A 56 -18.41 -5.23 -4.19
N GLY A 57 -18.18 -6.54 -4.04
CA GLY A 57 -18.50 -7.27 -2.80
C GLY A 57 -17.56 -6.95 -1.62
N ASN A 58 -16.35 -6.48 -1.92
CA ASN A 58 -15.32 -6.08 -0.95
C ASN A 58 -15.13 -4.54 -0.86
N MET A 59 -16.00 -3.74 -1.47
CA MET A 59 -15.99 -2.28 -1.34
C MET A 59 -16.63 -1.98 0.01
N GLU A 60 -15.75 -1.68 0.97
CA GLU A 60 -15.97 -1.20 2.34
C GLU A 60 -17.29 -1.59 3.04
N PRO A 61 -17.27 -2.27 4.21
CA PRO A 61 -18.39 -2.11 5.12
C PRO A 61 -18.51 -0.60 5.36
N LYS A 62 -19.64 0.00 4.96
CA LYS A 62 -19.91 1.44 5.11
C LYS A 62 -19.44 1.85 6.51
N VAL A 63 -18.31 2.56 6.60
CA VAL A 63 -17.55 2.72 7.85
C VAL A 63 -18.40 3.48 8.89
N THR A 64 -19.41 4.23 8.44
CA THR A 64 -20.40 4.86 9.31
C THR A 64 -21.77 5.02 8.62
N PHE A 65 -22.86 4.70 9.32
CA PHE A 65 -24.24 4.87 8.86
C PHE A 65 -24.81 6.22 9.32
N THR A 66 -25.36 7.02 8.41
CA THR A 66 -26.12 8.21 8.77
C THR A 66 -27.55 7.80 9.09
N LEU A 67 -28.03 8.10 10.29
CA LEU A 67 -29.38 7.78 10.77
C LEU A 67 -30.25 9.04 10.81
N THR A 68 -31.55 8.87 10.58
CA THR A 68 -32.55 9.86 10.99
C THR A 68 -32.73 9.80 12.50
N CYS A 69 -33.09 10.93 13.11
CA CYS A 69 -33.36 10.99 14.55
C CYS A 69 -34.57 11.90 14.77
N THR A 70 -35.51 11.44 15.60
CA THR A 70 -36.61 12.24 16.15
C THR A 70 -36.66 12.03 17.66
N LYS A 71 -37.24 12.99 18.40
CA LYS A 71 -37.47 12.85 19.84
C LYS A 71 -38.96 13.06 20.12
N SER A 72 -39.57 12.16 20.89
CA SER A 72 -40.92 12.32 21.43
C SER A 72 -40.89 11.98 22.92
N GLY A 73 -41.23 12.97 23.76
CA GLY A 73 -41.05 12.85 25.21
C GLY A 73 -39.60 12.51 25.57
N LYS A 74 -39.41 11.40 26.29
CA LYS A 74 -38.10 10.87 26.72
C LYS A 74 -37.47 9.85 25.76
N VAL A 75 -37.98 9.73 24.53
CA VAL A 75 -37.55 8.69 23.59
C VAL A 75 -36.98 9.33 22.33
N TYR A 76 -35.72 9.02 22.03
CA TYR A 76 -35.11 9.26 20.72
C TYR A 76 -35.37 8.05 19.81
N THR A 77 -35.96 8.28 18.64
CA THR A 77 -36.17 7.27 17.62
C THR A 77 -35.18 7.49 16.49
N LEU A 78 -34.33 6.48 16.27
CA LEU A 78 -33.37 6.40 15.19
C LEU A 78 -33.96 5.56 14.05
N GLY A 79 -33.70 5.99 12.81
CA GLY A 79 -34.16 5.30 11.63
C GLY A 79 -33.10 5.31 10.53
N ASN A 80 -33.19 4.33 9.63
CA ASN A 80 -32.32 4.34 8.46
C ASN A 80 -32.95 5.18 7.34
N PRO A 81 -32.32 6.28 6.90
CA PRO A 81 -32.86 7.10 5.81
C PRO A 81 -32.87 6.36 4.47
N ASP A 82 -31.97 5.41 4.27
CA ASP A 82 -31.85 4.63 3.04
C ASP A 82 -32.33 3.20 3.28
N LYS A 83 -33.57 2.92 2.86
CA LYS A 83 -34.19 1.59 3.01
C LYS A 83 -33.50 0.50 2.17
N ASN A 84 -32.63 0.86 1.24
CA ASN A 84 -31.89 -0.09 0.40
C ASN A 84 -30.56 -0.53 1.03
N VAL A 85 -30.14 0.11 2.12
CA VAL A 85 -28.88 -0.20 2.81
C VAL A 85 -29.21 -0.69 4.21
N SER A 86 -29.30 -2.00 4.43
CA SER A 86 -29.57 -2.53 5.78
C SER A 86 -28.39 -2.30 6.72
N LEU A 87 -28.67 -1.90 7.96
CA LEU A 87 -27.69 -2.03 9.05
C LEU A 87 -27.34 -3.52 9.20
N PRO A 88 -26.11 -3.85 9.65
CA PRO A 88 -25.77 -5.23 9.94
C PRO A 88 -26.77 -5.80 10.97
N VAL A 89 -27.22 -7.03 10.75
CA VAL A 89 -28.21 -7.69 11.62
C VAL A 89 -27.63 -8.21 12.93
N SER A 90 -26.30 -8.18 13.08
CA SER A 90 -25.53 -8.64 14.24
C SER A 90 -24.20 -7.89 14.32
N GLY A 91 -23.65 -7.74 15.52
CA GLY A 91 -22.37 -7.05 15.76
C GLY A 91 -22.48 -5.52 15.83
N LEU A 92 -21.34 -4.84 15.69
CA LEU A 92 -21.23 -3.40 15.90
C LEU A 92 -21.45 -2.62 14.59
N ALA A 93 -22.26 -1.56 14.64
CA ALA A 93 -22.48 -0.61 13.57
C ALA A 93 -22.12 0.81 14.02
N SER A 94 -21.10 1.42 13.40
CA SER A 94 -20.81 2.83 13.66
C SER A 94 -21.84 3.70 12.95
N CYS A 95 -22.43 4.66 13.67
CA CYS A 95 -23.53 5.48 13.22
C CYS A 95 -23.30 6.96 13.55
N LEU A 96 -23.99 7.85 12.83
CA LEU A 96 -24.07 9.28 13.12
C LEU A 96 -25.51 9.76 12.94
N PHE A 97 -25.97 10.68 13.79
CA PHE A 97 -27.27 11.33 13.64
C PHE A 97 -27.22 12.78 14.09
N LYS A 98 -28.16 13.59 13.62
CA LYS A 98 -28.32 14.99 14.05
C LYS A 98 -29.43 15.09 15.08
N VAL A 99 -29.15 15.73 16.21
CA VAL A 99 -30.13 15.95 17.27
C VAL A 99 -31.20 16.93 16.76
N PRO A 100 -32.50 16.60 16.89
CA PRO A 100 -33.58 17.48 16.47
C PRO A 100 -33.56 18.87 17.14
N ALA A 101 -34.30 19.81 16.57
CA ALA A 101 -34.53 21.12 17.19
C ALA A 101 -35.23 20.94 18.55
N ASN A 102 -34.79 21.70 19.57
CA ASN A 102 -35.34 21.69 20.94
C ASN A 102 -35.32 20.32 21.63
N ALA A 103 -34.31 19.49 21.34
CA ALA A 103 -34.22 18.11 21.80
C ALA A 103 -32.89 17.81 22.51
N ASP A 104 -32.46 18.67 23.44
CA ASP A 104 -31.31 18.40 24.32
C ASP A 104 -31.49 17.07 25.06
N TYR A 105 -30.40 16.34 25.27
CA TYR A 105 -30.43 15.10 26.05
C TYR A 105 -30.70 15.39 27.53
N ALA A 106 -31.63 14.66 28.14
CA ALA A 106 -31.84 14.62 29.58
C ALA A 106 -31.50 13.22 30.10
N ALA A 107 -30.91 13.14 31.30
CA ALA A 107 -30.57 11.90 31.97
C ALA A 107 -31.80 10.99 32.06
N GLY A 108 -31.62 9.73 31.69
CA GLY A 108 -32.68 8.73 31.60
C GLY A 108 -33.51 8.78 30.31
N ASP A 109 -33.19 9.64 29.34
CA ASP A 109 -33.74 9.51 27.99
C ASP A 109 -33.30 8.18 27.35
N SER A 110 -34.20 7.58 26.58
CA SER A 110 -34.06 6.26 25.97
C SER A 110 -33.96 6.32 24.45
N PHE A 111 -33.43 5.26 23.84
CA PHE A 111 -33.24 5.16 22.39
C PHE A 111 -33.99 3.98 21.81
N LYS A 112 -34.59 4.19 20.64
CA LYS A 112 -35.13 3.13 19.80
C LYS A 112 -34.50 3.20 18.42
N MET A 113 -34.23 2.06 17.83
CA MET A 113 -33.99 1.94 16.39
C MET A 113 -35.19 1.20 15.81
N ASP A 114 -35.92 1.86 14.93
CA ASP A 114 -37.23 1.40 14.46
C ASP A 114 -38.14 1.05 15.66
N ASN A 115 -38.55 -0.22 15.80
CA ASN A 115 -39.39 -0.70 16.91
C ASN A 115 -38.62 -1.35 18.07
N THR A 116 -37.29 -1.38 18.01
CA THR A 116 -36.45 -2.04 19.02
C THR A 116 -35.85 -1.02 19.96
N THR A 117 -36.02 -1.22 21.27
CA THR A 117 -35.35 -0.39 22.29
C THR A 117 -33.88 -0.76 22.41
N TYR A 118 -33.03 0.25 22.44
CA TYR A 118 -31.60 0.12 22.70
C TYR A 118 -31.29 0.72 24.07
N ALA A 119 -30.65 -0.07 24.93
CA ALA A 119 -30.15 0.42 26.20
C ALA A 119 -28.92 1.30 25.97
N VAL A 120 -28.83 2.42 26.68
CA VAL A 120 -27.60 3.22 26.68
C VAL A 120 -26.51 2.39 27.35
N ALA A 121 -25.41 2.18 26.65
CA ALA A 121 -24.21 1.59 27.23
C ALA A 121 -23.09 2.63 27.22
N THR A 122 -22.73 3.10 28.40
CA THR A 122 -21.54 3.91 28.63
C THR A 122 -20.36 3.01 28.99
N SER A 123 -19.14 3.49 28.78
CA SER A 123 -17.93 2.69 29.07
C SER A 123 -17.67 2.49 30.55
N ASP A 124 -18.27 3.29 31.42
CA ASP A 124 -18.18 3.24 32.88
C ASP A 124 -19.40 2.58 33.54
N GLY A 125 -20.46 2.26 32.77
CA GLY A 125 -21.70 1.69 33.30
C GLY A 125 -22.60 2.71 34.00
N GLU A 126 -22.21 3.98 34.03
CA GLU A 126 -22.97 5.08 34.62
C GLU A 126 -23.98 5.65 33.63
N GLU A 127 -25.03 6.32 34.12
CA GLU A 127 -26.00 6.98 33.25
C GLU A 127 -25.35 8.14 32.47
N LEU A 128 -25.83 8.39 31.24
CA LEU A 128 -25.44 9.59 30.51
C LEU A 128 -25.90 10.83 31.28
N PRO A 129 -25.03 11.83 31.47
CA PRO A 129 -25.40 13.05 32.18
C PRO A 129 -26.35 13.92 31.35
N ASP A 130 -27.11 14.78 32.04
CA ASP A 130 -27.87 15.85 31.40
C ASP A 130 -26.99 16.64 30.43
N LYS A 131 -27.56 16.99 29.28
CA LYS A 131 -26.89 17.73 28.19
C LYS A 131 -25.62 17.05 27.66
N ALA A 132 -25.53 15.72 27.74
CA ALA A 132 -24.47 14.94 27.07
C ALA A 132 -24.33 15.31 25.58
N PHE A 133 -25.44 15.70 24.94
CA PHE A 133 -25.46 16.43 23.67
C PHE A 133 -26.68 17.36 23.62
N VAL A 134 -26.59 18.37 22.76
CA VAL A 134 -27.58 19.46 22.65
C VAL A 134 -28.24 19.47 21.28
N SER A 135 -29.35 20.20 21.18
CA SER A 135 -30.09 20.40 19.94
C SER A 135 -29.20 20.83 18.77
N GLY A 136 -29.38 20.21 17.61
CA GLY A 136 -28.61 20.49 16.40
C GLY A 136 -27.22 19.84 16.34
N ALA A 137 -26.73 19.24 17.43
CA ALA A 137 -25.44 18.55 17.44
C ALA A 137 -25.45 17.33 16.51
N VAL A 138 -24.30 17.05 15.89
CA VAL A 138 -24.06 15.78 15.19
C VAL A 138 -23.41 14.83 16.19
N VAL A 139 -24.09 13.71 16.47
CA VAL A 139 -23.72 12.76 17.51
C VAL A 139 -23.23 11.46 16.87
N PRO A 140 -21.94 11.10 17.06
CA PRO A 140 -21.42 9.79 16.70
C PRO A 140 -21.81 8.74 17.75
N ALA A 141 -22.31 7.60 17.29
CA ALA A 141 -22.71 6.47 18.12
C ALA A 141 -22.22 5.13 17.52
N VAL A 142 -22.20 4.09 18.33
CA VAL A 142 -22.01 2.71 17.92
C VAL A 142 -23.21 1.92 18.43
N LEU A 143 -23.95 1.31 17.51
CA LEU A 143 -25.03 0.38 17.83
C LEU A 143 -24.45 -1.03 17.92
N ASP A 144 -24.67 -1.71 19.03
CA ASP A 144 -24.48 -3.15 19.12
C ASP A 144 -25.82 -3.83 18.82
N GLN A 145 -25.89 -4.41 17.63
CA GLN A 145 -27.06 -5.09 17.11
C GLN A 145 -27.29 -6.44 17.81
N THR A 146 -26.30 -6.99 18.50
CA THR A 146 -26.43 -8.23 19.26
C THR A 146 -26.97 -7.96 20.65
N SER A 147 -26.33 -7.06 21.40
CA SER A 147 -26.73 -6.76 22.79
C SER A 147 -27.88 -5.75 22.91
N LYS A 148 -28.27 -5.12 21.78
CA LYS A 148 -29.24 -4.02 21.72
C LYS A 148 -28.83 -2.86 22.64
N THR A 149 -27.57 -2.45 22.50
CA THR A 149 -27.03 -1.28 23.19
C THR A 149 -26.59 -0.19 22.22
N ILE A 150 -26.73 1.06 22.65
CA ILE A 150 -26.19 2.23 21.95
C ILE A 150 -25.12 2.86 22.82
N ASN A 151 -23.93 2.99 22.24
CA ASN A 151 -22.79 3.64 22.87
C ASN A 151 -22.51 4.95 22.14
N PHE A 152 -22.30 6.02 22.89
CA PHE A 152 -21.95 7.31 22.32
C PHE A 152 -20.45 7.49 22.42
N LYS A 153 -19.83 7.96 21.34
CA LYS A 153 -18.49 8.56 21.45
C LYS A 153 -18.67 9.87 22.21
N GLN A 154 -18.64 9.81 23.54
CA GLN A 154 -18.64 11.01 24.36
C GLN A 154 -17.40 11.82 23.98
N ALA A 155 -17.64 13.00 23.39
CA ALA A 155 -16.57 13.95 23.16
C ALA A 155 -16.11 14.48 24.53
N GLY A 156 -15.10 13.83 25.12
CA GLY A 156 -14.33 14.42 26.21
C GLY A 156 -14.18 13.66 27.53
N ARG A 157 -14.59 12.39 27.68
CA ARG A 157 -14.22 11.58 28.86
C ARG A 157 -13.81 10.14 28.52
N LYS A 158 -12.97 9.59 29.41
CA LYS A 158 -11.98 8.52 29.24
C LYS A 158 -12.52 7.27 28.52
N LEU A 159 -11.96 6.97 27.34
CA LEU A 159 -12.11 5.67 26.70
C LEU A 159 -11.37 4.64 27.58
N THR A 160 -12.10 3.76 28.28
CA THR A 160 -11.48 2.58 28.91
C THR A 160 -11.20 1.56 27.82
N LEU A 161 -10.17 1.84 27.03
CA LEU A 161 -9.53 0.81 26.24
C LEU A 161 -8.48 0.11 27.11
N SER A 162 -8.00 -1.06 26.71
CA SER A 162 -6.88 -1.69 27.42
C SER A 162 -5.70 -0.72 27.49
N ALA A 163 -4.84 -0.80 28.52
CA ALA A 163 -3.67 0.07 28.66
C ALA A 163 -2.71 0.05 27.45
N GLU A 164 -2.90 -0.88 26.51
CA GLU A 164 -2.13 -1.00 25.25
C GLU A 164 -2.82 -0.35 24.04
N SER A 165 -3.99 0.24 24.25
CA SER A 165 -4.81 0.76 23.18
C SER A 165 -4.40 2.16 22.75
N TYR A 166 -4.61 2.43 21.47
CA TYR A 166 -4.13 3.63 20.82
C TYR A 166 -5.12 4.04 19.72
N ILE A 167 -5.15 5.33 19.41
CA ILE A 167 -5.85 5.85 18.24
C ILE A 167 -4.80 6.41 17.29
N MET A 168 -4.81 6.00 16.02
CA MET A 168 -4.05 6.74 15.01
C MET A 168 -4.70 8.10 14.81
N VAL A 169 -3.99 9.15 15.20
CA VAL A 169 -4.46 10.53 15.12
C VAL A 169 -4.10 11.13 13.76
N ALA A 170 -2.94 10.79 13.22
CA ALA A 170 -2.50 11.25 11.91
C ALA A 170 -1.44 10.32 11.30
N CYS A 171 -1.39 10.31 9.96
CA CYS A 171 -0.34 9.68 9.17
C CYS A 171 0.07 10.68 8.07
N TYR A 172 1.31 11.15 8.11
CA TYR A 172 1.87 12.07 7.13
C TYR A 172 2.81 11.33 6.20
N THR A 173 2.62 11.50 4.89
CA THR A 173 3.52 11.00 3.84
C THR A 173 4.15 12.14 3.03
N GLU A 174 3.91 13.37 3.48
CA GLU A 174 4.47 14.62 2.99
C GLU A 174 4.67 15.59 4.16
N ASP A 175 5.48 16.63 3.94
CA ASP A 175 5.78 17.62 4.97
C ASP A 175 4.50 18.33 5.44
N GLY A 176 4.45 18.67 6.71
CA GLY A 176 3.23 19.21 7.30
C GLY A 176 3.40 19.74 8.70
N THR A 177 2.29 19.90 9.40
CA THR A 177 2.27 20.31 10.79
C THR A 177 1.25 19.48 11.53
N PHE A 178 1.66 18.94 12.67
CA PHE A 178 0.77 18.27 13.61
C PHE A 178 0.41 19.24 14.72
N THR A 179 -0.88 19.45 14.94
CA THR A 179 -1.40 20.21 16.08
C THR A 179 -2.14 19.25 17.00
N ALA A 180 -1.67 19.11 18.25
CA ALA A 180 -2.23 18.16 19.20
C ALA A 180 -3.71 18.49 19.48
N PRO A 181 -4.66 17.60 19.15
CA PRO A 181 -6.09 17.87 19.31
C PRO A 181 -6.53 17.89 20.78
N MET A 182 -5.76 17.25 21.66
CA MET A 182 -5.97 17.21 23.11
C MET A 182 -4.64 17.10 23.85
N THR A 183 -4.68 17.33 25.16
CA THR A 183 -3.53 17.05 26.02
C THR A 183 -3.46 15.55 26.28
N GLY A 184 -2.31 14.93 26.08
CA GLY A 184 -2.16 13.49 26.26
C GLY A 184 -0.78 12.97 25.89
N LYS A 185 -0.60 11.66 26.05
CA LYS A 185 0.61 10.95 25.69
C LYS A 185 0.50 10.45 24.25
N TYR A 186 1.46 10.83 23.42
CA TYR A 186 1.50 10.48 22.00
C TYR A 186 2.68 9.57 21.73
N ARG A 187 2.45 8.50 20.97
CA ARG A 187 3.50 7.69 20.39
C ARG A 187 3.68 8.11 18.95
N VAL A 188 4.90 8.51 18.61
CA VAL A 188 5.22 8.98 17.26
C VAL A 188 6.23 8.03 16.66
N THR A 189 5.92 7.52 15.47
CA THR A 189 6.81 6.67 14.68
C THR A 189 7.25 7.45 13.46
N CYS A 190 8.55 7.70 13.31
CA CYS A 190 9.15 8.29 12.12
C CYS A 190 9.81 7.18 11.30
N ILE A 191 9.47 7.12 10.01
CA ILE A 191 9.97 6.13 9.05
C ILE A 191 10.46 6.92 7.85
N ALA A 192 11.76 7.03 7.65
CA ALA A 192 12.32 7.73 6.51
C ALA A 192 12.16 6.92 5.22
N LYS A 193 12.41 7.57 4.07
CA LYS A 193 12.29 6.93 2.76
C LYS A 193 13.33 5.83 2.59
N GLY A 194 12.94 4.73 1.95
CA GLY A 194 13.88 3.69 1.52
C GLY A 194 14.68 4.11 0.30
N GLY A 195 15.91 3.64 0.21
CA GLY A 195 16.77 3.81 -0.96
C GLY A 195 16.20 3.10 -2.18
N ALA A 196 16.45 3.66 -3.36
CA ALA A 196 16.13 2.99 -4.63
C ALA A 196 17.11 1.82 -4.87
N GLY A 197 16.63 0.76 -5.53
CA GLY A 197 17.53 -0.22 -6.13
C GLY A 197 18.22 0.38 -7.35
N SER A 198 19.41 -0.13 -7.69
CA SER A 198 20.08 0.23 -8.94
C SER A 198 19.56 -0.60 -10.11
N GLY A 199 19.62 -0.02 -11.31
CA GLY A 199 19.47 -0.81 -12.53
C GLY A 199 20.68 -1.73 -12.74
N ALA A 200 20.47 -2.80 -13.50
CA ALA A 200 21.59 -3.56 -14.03
C ALA A 200 22.44 -2.67 -14.95
N GLN A 201 23.75 -2.89 -14.97
CA GLN A 201 24.68 -2.10 -15.78
C GLN A 201 25.59 -2.99 -16.61
N ARG A 202 26.11 -2.43 -17.69
CA ARG A 202 27.10 -3.06 -18.55
C ARG A 202 28.46 -3.05 -17.87
N ALA A 203 29.17 -4.18 -17.92
CA ALA A 203 30.55 -4.31 -17.44
C ALA A 203 31.52 -4.26 -18.63
N GLY A 204 32.47 -3.31 -18.60
CA GLY A 204 33.60 -3.22 -19.54
C GLY A 204 33.38 -2.39 -20.81
N THR A 205 34.47 -2.19 -21.56
CA THR A 205 34.52 -1.51 -22.88
C THR A 205 35.05 -2.45 -23.97
N GLY A 206 34.71 -2.25 -25.24
CA GLY A 206 35.32 -2.99 -26.36
C GLY A 206 34.64 -4.32 -26.72
N ILE A 207 35.37 -5.44 -26.81
CA ILE A 207 34.85 -6.79 -27.14
C ILE A 207 34.11 -7.47 -25.97
N TYR A 208 34.17 -6.88 -24.78
CA TYR A 208 33.51 -7.34 -23.55
C TYR A 208 32.04 -6.90 -23.45
N GLN A 209 31.36 -6.64 -24.58
CA GLN A 209 30.00 -6.06 -24.61
C GLN A 209 28.91 -6.95 -24.00
N GLN A 210 29.24 -8.21 -23.78
CA GLN A 210 28.37 -9.29 -23.31
C GLN A 210 28.33 -9.45 -21.79
N TYR A 211 29.03 -8.62 -21.03
CA TYR A 211 29.08 -8.69 -19.57
C TYR A 211 28.21 -7.62 -18.93
N GLY A 212 27.50 -7.99 -17.87
CA GLY A 212 26.64 -7.10 -17.12
C GLY A 212 26.53 -7.51 -15.67
N VAL A 213 26.40 -6.50 -14.82
CA VAL A 213 26.27 -6.64 -13.37
C VAL A 213 24.82 -6.37 -12.99
N ASN A 214 24.26 -7.26 -12.19
CA ASN A 214 22.91 -7.09 -11.66
C ASN A 214 22.87 -5.91 -10.67
N GLY A 215 21.80 -5.13 -10.72
CA GLY A 215 21.61 -4.02 -9.80
C GLY A 215 21.48 -4.50 -8.36
N ALA A 216 22.04 -3.75 -7.43
CA ALA A 216 21.88 -3.96 -6.00
C ALA A 216 20.56 -3.38 -5.48
N GLY A 217 20.04 -3.96 -4.39
CA GLY A 217 18.87 -3.42 -3.69
C GLY A 217 19.21 -2.13 -2.92
N GLY A 218 18.21 -1.26 -2.74
CA GLY A 218 18.33 -0.05 -1.92
C GLY A 218 18.17 -0.35 -0.42
N GLY A 219 18.79 0.46 0.43
CA GLY A 219 18.69 0.31 1.88
C GLY A 219 17.32 0.70 2.43
N ALA A 220 16.93 0.16 3.58
CA ALA A 220 15.72 0.65 4.27
C ALA A 220 15.95 2.06 4.83
N GLY A 221 14.88 2.84 4.95
CA GLY A 221 14.90 4.10 5.68
C GLY A 221 15.23 3.88 7.16
N GLY A 222 15.77 4.91 7.80
CA GLY A 222 15.83 4.93 9.26
C GLY A 222 14.42 4.90 9.83
N ALA A 223 14.22 4.14 10.90
CA ALA A 223 12.94 4.08 11.59
C ALA A 223 13.13 4.11 13.10
N GLY A 224 12.28 4.86 13.78
CA GLY A 224 12.28 4.89 15.23
C GLY A 224 10.98 5.44 15.79
N GLN A 225 10.89 5.41 17.11
CA GLN A 225 9.69 5.77 17.83
C GLN A 225 10.03 6.48 19.13
N ILE A 226 9.22 7.47 19.48
CA ILE A 226 9.23 8.13 20.79
C ILE A 226 7.84 8.10 21.40
N THR A 227 7.79 8.28 22.71
CA THR A 227 6.55 8.61 23.40
C THR A 227 6.71 9.96 24.10
N VAL A 228 5.81 10.90 23.83
CA VAL A 228 5.89 12.29 24.29
C VAL A 228 4.53 12.77 24.78
N THR A 229 4.50 13.54 25.87
CA THR A 229 3.29 14.22 26.32
C THR A 229 3.18 15.58 25.64
N LEU A 230 2.08 15.81 24.91
CA LEU A 230 1.79 17.08 24.24
C LEU A 230 0.58 17.73 24.90
N LYS A 231 0.58 19.07 24.94
CA LYS A 231 -0.59 19.85 25.36
C LYS A 231 -1.49 20.11 24.16
N LYS A 232 -2.81 20.20 24.39
CA LYS A 232 -3.76 20.60 23.35
C LYS A 232 -3.30 21.91 22.68
N GLY A 233 -3.36 21.95 21.36
CA GLY A 233 -2.97 23.10 20.56
C GLY A 233 -1.46 23.24 20.33
N THR A 234 -0.61 22.39 20.91
CA THR A 234 0.82 22.37 20.58
C THR A 234 0.99 21.95 19.12
N SER A 235 1.61 22.82 18.33
CA SER A 235 1.97 22.55 16.94
C SER A 235 3.42 22.09 16.83
N THR A 236 3.67 21.03 16.07
CA THR A 236 4.98 20.46 15.79
C THR A 236 5.13 20.27 14.28
N ALA A 237 6.25 20.76 13.73
CA ALA A 237 6.56 20.57 12.31
C ALA A 237 6.78 19.08 12.01
N ILE A 238 6.31 18.64 10.84
CA ILE A 238 6.47 17.28 10.34
C ILE A 238 7.32 17.34 9.07
N THR A 239 8.36 16.52 9.02
CA THR A 239 9.03 16.19 7.76
C THR A 239 8.65 14.76 7.39
N ALA A 240 8.17 14.53 6.17
CA ALA A 240 7.85 13.19 5.66
C ALA A 240 8.09 13.13 4.15
N ASN A 241 9.34 13.33 3.75
CA ASN A 241 9.76 13.39 2.35
C ASN A 241 10.82 12.32 2.03
N ALA A 242 12.09 12.70 1.89
CA ALA A 242 13.23 11.79 1.98
C ALA A 242 13.53 11.40 3.45
N GLY A 243 13.51 12.39 4.35
CA GLY A 243 13.62 12.15 5.79
C GLY A 243 12.25 11.99 6.45
N ALA A 244 12.26 11.61 7.72
CA ALA A 244 11.07 11.65 8.57
C ALA A 244 11.39 12.29 9.91
N SER A 245 10.62 13.28 10.34
CA SER A 245 10.80 13.91 11.66
C SER A 245 9.51 14.41 12.29
N PHE A 246 9.53 14.46 13.62
CA PHE A 246 8.51 15.08 14.46
C PHE A 246 9.18 16.21 15.25
N GLY A 247 9.23 17.40 14.66
CA GLY A 247 10.02 18.52 15.14
C GLY A 247 11.48 18.12 15.36
N SER A 248 12.04 18.58 16.48
CA SER A 248 13.38 18.19 16.94
C SER A 248 13.38 16.96 17.86
N LEU A 249 12.22 16.34 18.12
CA LEU A 249 12.08 15.27 19.12
C LEU A 249 12.50 13.90 18.58
N LEU A 250 12.26 13.67 17.29
CA LEU A 250 12.63 12.45 16.60
C LEU A 250 12.93 12.77 15.14
N SER A 251 14.02 12.21 14.62
CA SER A 251 14.43 12.35 13.23
C SER A 251 14.96 11.02 12.69
N ALA A 252 14.71 10.76 11.42
CA ALA A 252 15.22 9.61 10.70
C ALA A 252 15.70 10.01 9.30
N THR A 253 16.80 9.39 8.87
CA THR A 253 17.43 9.64 7.57
C THR A 253 17.06 8.58 6.55
N ALA A 254 17.04 8.97 5.27
CA ALA A 254 16.74 8.04 4.18
C ALA A 254 17.76 6.89 4.12
N GLY A 255 17.32 5.75 3.60
CA GLY A 255 18.21 4.67 3.18
C GLY A 255 18.96 5.07 1.91
N SER A 256 20.20 4.63 1.80
CA SER A 256 21.01 4.89 0.60
C SER A 256 20.53 4.05 -0.57
N ALA A 257 20.63 4.59 -1.78
CA ALA A 257 20.39 3.80 -2.98
C ALA A 257 21.44 2.68 -3.11
N GLY A 258 21.03 1.55 -3.69
CA GLY A 258 21.99 0.56 -4.17
C GLY A 258 22.72 1.13 -5.38
N THR A 259 23.98 0.75 -5.56
CA THR A 259 24.80 1.21 -6.69
C THR A 259 25.50 0.04 -7.36
N VAL A 260 25.83 0.21 -8.64
CA VAL A 260 26.85 -0.61 -9.29
C VAL A 260 28.09 0.29 -9.39
N GLN A 261 29.19 -0.14 -8.78
CA GLN A 261 30.46 0.58 -8.80
C GLN A 261 31.42 -0.16 -9.74
N GLY A 262 32.17 0.57 -10.56
CA GLY A 262 33.12 -0.02 -11.49
C GLY A 262 34.41 0.79 -11.60
N SER A 263 35.54 0.09 -11.68
CA SER A 263 36.84 0.64 -12.07
C SER A 263 37.53 -0.32 -13.04
N GLY A 264 37.66 0.08 -14.30
CA GLY A 264 38.25 -0.78 -15.33
C GLY A 264 37.38 -2.01 -15.64
N ASN A 265 37.88 -3.19 -15.32
CA ASN A 265 37.20 -4.48 -15.56
C ASN A 265 36.49 -5.05 -14.32
N ASP A 266 36.66 -4.43 -13.15
CA ASP A 266 36.05 -4.87 -11.89
C ASP A 266 34.77 -4.09 -11.62
N TYR A 267 33.66 -4.80 -11.45
CA TYR A 267 32.34 -4.22 -11.20
C TYR A 267 31.66 -4.93 -10.03
N GLU A 268 31.13 -4.15 -9.09
CA GLU A 268 30.49 -4.66 -7.89
C GLU A 268 29.11 -4.04 -7.68
N ALA A 269 28.12 -4.89 -7.40
CA ALA A 269 26.80 -4.48 -6.96
C ALA A 269 26.86 -4.19 -5.45
N VAL A 270 26.92 -2.91 -5.09
CA VAL A 270 27.02 -2.46 -3.69
C VAL A 270 25.62 -2.15 -3.16
N PRO A 271 25.12 -2.91 -2.17
CA PRO A 271 23.79 -2.70 -1.61
C PRO A 271 23.68 -1.37 -0.88
N GLY A 272 22.49 -0.79 -0.92
CA GLY A 272 22.19 0.42 -0.17
C GLY A 272 22.24 0.17 1.33
N THR A 273 22.85 1.12 2.06
CA THR A 273 22.89 1.09 3.52
C THR A 273 21.59 1.60 4.13
N ALA A 274 21.22 1.05 5.29
CA ALA A 274 20.05 1.52 6.00
C ALA A 274 20.25 2.94 6.55
N GLY A 275 19.17 3.71 6.58
CA GLY A 275 19.14 4.99 7.24
C GLY A 275 19.21 4.86 8.77
N SER A 276 19.38 5.98 9.44
CA SER A 276 19.53 6.07 10.90
C SER A 276 18.33 6.78 11.53
N CYS A 277 18.13 6.58 12.82
CA CYS A 277 17.14 7.34 13.60
C CYS A 277 17.79 7.87 14.87
N ALA A 278 17.43 9.09 15.25
CA ALA A 278 17.92 9.75 16.46
C ALA A 278 16.81 10.57 17.12
N GLY A 279 16.74 10.47 18.44
CA GLY A 279 15.87 11.25 19.32
C GLY A 279 16.13 10.86 20.78
N THR A 280 16.05 11.81 21.70
CA THR A 280 16.24 11.52 23.12
C THR A 280 15.14 10.57 23.60
N GLY A 281 15.53 9.41 24.16
CA GLY A 281 14.58 8.39 24.60
C GLY A 281 13.88 7.64 23.45
N SER A 282 14.40 7.72 22.23
CA SER A 282 13.84 6.99 21.09
C SER A 282 14.20 5.51 21.10
N THR A 283 13.25 4.67 20.73
CA THR A 283 13.53 3.29 20.29
C THR A 283 13.88 3.34 18.82
N THR A 284 15.08 2.87 18.46
CA THR A 284 15.51 2.74 17.05
C THR A 284 15.23 1.32 16.57
N PHE A 285 14.66 1.19 15.37
CA PHE A 285 14.36 -0.11 14.77
C PHE A 285 15.45 -0.50 13.79
N SER A 286 16.10 -1.64 14.04
CA SER A 286 17.13 -2.17 13.15
C SER A 286 16.52 -2.65 11.84
N ALA A 287 17.15 -2.26 10.73
CA ALA A 287 16.80 -2.71 9.40
C ALA A 287 17.48 -4.05 9.08
N THR A 288 16.79 -4.88 8.29
CA THR A 288 17.42 -5.97 7.54
C THR A 288 18.14 -5.36 6.35
N ALA A 289 19.42 -5.70 6.19
CA ALA A 289 20.25 -5.17 5.11
C ALA A 289 19.70 -5.53 3.72
N ALA A 290 19.90 -4.61 2.77
CA ALA A 290 19.69 -4.89 1.36
C ALA A 290 20.74 -5.89 0.86
N THR A 291 20.46 -6.58 -0.25
CA THR A 291 21.38 -7.55 -0.83
C THR A 291 21.95 -7.07 -2.16
N ALA A 292 23.12 -7.61 -2.51
CA ALA A 292 23.70 -7.45 -3.83
C ALA A 292 22.93 -8.32 -4.83
N GLY A 293 23.02 -7.99 -6.12
CA GLY A 293 22.59 -8.89 -7.18
C GLY A 293 23.53 -10.10 -7.26
N THR A 294 23.02 -11.27 -7.65
CA THR A 294 23.71 -12.55 -7.46
C THR A 294 24.85 -12.83 -8.44
N ASN A 295 24.87 -12.18 -9.62
CA ASN A 295 25.83 -12.51 -10.68
C ASN A 295 26.61 -11.27 -11.17
N GLN A 296 27.93 -11.41 -11.31
CA GLN A 296 28.81 -10.35 -11.81
C GLN A 296 29.09 -10.46 -13.32
N VAL A 297 29.08 -11.65 -13.94
CA VAL A 297 29.50 -11.87 -15.35
C VAL A 297 28.98 -13.24 -15.81
N ILE A 298 27.99 -13.34 -16.72
CA ILE A 298 27.61 -14.63 -17.33
C ILE A 298 27.39 -14.50 -18.84
N ILE A 299 28.03 -15.42 -19.58
CA ILE A 299 27.71 -15.80 -20.95
C ILE A 299 26.84 -17.07 -20.77
N ASP A 300 25.53 -16.98 -21.06
CA ASP A 300 24.56 -18.09 -21.14
C ASP A 300 23.74 -18.54 -19.88
N THR A 301 22.58 -19.15 -20.16
CA THR A 301 21.40 -19.50 -19.33
C THR A 301 21.62 -19.80 -17.83
N GLY A 302 21.52 -18.76 -16.99
CA GLY A 302 21.46 -18.86 -15.52
C GLY A 302 20.45 -17.89 -14.89
N THR A 303 19.93 -18.23 -13.71
CA THR A 303 18.96 -17.42 -12.94
C THR A 303 19.65 -16.25 -12.24
N ALA A 304 19.97 -15.19 -12.98
CA ALA A 304 20.47 -13.94 -12.41
C ALA A 304 19.33 -13.17 -11.72
N GLN A 305 19.54 -12.80 -10.46
CA GLN A 305 18.55 -12.05 -9.68
C GLN A 305 19.15 -10.72 -9.25
N GLY A 306 18.38 -9.65 -9.41
CA GLY A 306 18.70 -8.36 -8.81
C GLY A 306 18.77 -8.46 -7.28
N GLY A 307 19.44 -7.51 -6.65
CA GLY A 307 19.47 -7.41 -5.20
C GLY A 307 18.10 -7.08 -4.61
N SER A 308 17.74 -7.66 -3.47
CA SER A 308 16.53 -7.30 -2.74
C SER A 308 16.78 -6.07 -1.87
N GLY A 309 15.78 -5.20 -1.77
CA GLY A 309 15.82 -4.02 -0.93
C GLY A 309 15.76 -4.34 0.56
N GLY A 310 16.26 -3.43 1.38
CA GLY A 310 16.23 -3.54 2.84
C GLY A 310 14.81 -3.54 3.41
N ALA A 311 14.65 -4.12 4.59
CA ALA A 311 13.37 -4.25 5.29
C ALA A 311 13.56 -4.01 6.79
N TYR A 312 12.59 -4.41 7.61
CA TYR A 312 12.66 -4.30 9.06
C TYR A 312 12.45 -5.64 9.75
N ALA A 313 13.05 -5.78 10.93
CA ALA A 313 12.93 -7.01 11.73
C ALA A 313 11.51 -7.22 12.26
N ALA A 314 11.19 -8.47 12.61
CA ALA A 314 9.88 -8.83 13.15
C ALA A 314 9.55 -8.15 14.48
N SER A 315 10.58 -7.79 15.25
CA SER A 315 10.51 -7.03 16.51
C SER A 315 10.34 -5.52 16.32
N GLY A 316 10.33 -5.02 15.08
CA GLY A 316 10.10 -3.61 14.78
C GLY A 316 8.67 -3.16 15.07
N SER A 317 8.41 -1.86 14.91
CA SER A 317 7.05 -1.31 14.95
C SER A 317 6.11 -2.06 13.99
N ARG A 318 4.83 -2.20 14.38
CA ARG A 318 3.79 -2.82 13.53
C ARG A 318 3.53 -2.08 12.20
N PHE A 319 4.07 -0.87 12.06
CA PHE A 319 4.00 -0.08 10.83
C PHE A 319 5.13 -0.40 9.86
N LEU A 320 6.11 -1.20 10.29
CA LEU A 320 7.26 -1.56 9.47
C LEU A 320 6.99 -2.87 8.73
N SER A 321 7.21 -2.84 7.42
CA SER A 321 7.13 -4.05 6.61
C SER A 321 8.37 -4.91 6.79
N ARG A 322 8.13 -6.23 6.82
CA ARG A 322 9.17 -7.23 7.04
C ARG A 322 9.84 -7.68 5.74
N GLU A 323 9.38 -7.16 4.60
CA GLU A 323 9.93 -7.50 3.29
C GLU A 323 10.18 -6.23 2.48
N GLY A 324 11.39 -6.13 1.95
CA GLY A 324 11.78 -5.08 1.02
C GLY A 324 11.36 -5.41 -0.40
N GLY A 325 11.68 -4.49 -1.32
CA GLY A 325 11.50 -4.69 -2.74
C GLY A 325 12.26 -5.92 -3.24
N LYS A 326 11.64 -6.71 -4.12
CA LYS A 326 12.29 -7.89 -4.71
C LYS A 326 13.16 -7.47 -5.89
N GLY A 327 14.34 -8.05 -5.98
CA GLY A 327 15.17 -7.92 -7.18
C GLY A 327 14.48 -8.46 -8.42
N GLY A 328 14.87 -7.95 -9.59
CA GLY A 328 14.39 -8.46 -10.86
C GLY A 328 14.84 -9.89 -11.12
N ASP A 329 14.09 -10.58 -11.95
CA ASP A 329 14.27 -11.97 -12.33
C ASP A 329 14.27 -12.09 -13.86
N VAL A 330 15.35 -12.62 -14.42
CA VAL A 330 15.53 -12.78 -15.87
C VAL A 330 14.49 -13.67 -16.53
N THR A 331 13.81 -14.53 -15.76
CA THR A 331 12.82 -15.48 -16.28
C THR A 331 11.39 -14.93 -16.25
N SER A 332 11.10 -13.99 -15.35
CA SER A 332 9.73 -13.51 -15.11
C SER A 332 9.58 -12.01 -15.27
N PHE A 333 10.50 -11.20 -14.74
CA PHE A 333 10.46 -9.76 -14.87
C PHE A 333 11.81 -9.12 -14.49
N MET A 334 12.52 -8.57 -15.48
CA MET A 334 13.89 -8.09 -15.27
C MET A 334 14.01 -6.84 -14.39
N GLY A 335 12.96 -6.03 -14.26
CA GLY A 335 12.98 -4.86 -13.39
C GLY A 335 12.95 -5.25 -11.91
N GLY A 336 13.66 -4.51 -11.07
CA GLY A 336 13.42 -4.55 -9.64
C GLY A 336 11.98 -4.14 -9.32
N ARG A 337 11.48 -4.56 -8.16
CA ARG A 337 10.13 -4.24 -7.68
C ARG A 337 10.18 -3.51 -6.35
N THR A 338 9.26 -2.58 -6.14
CA THR A 338 9.00 -2.00 -4.81
C THR A 338 8.30 -3.04 -3.94
N SER A 339 8.47 -2.96 -2.62
CA SER A 339 7.74 -3.85 -1.71
C SER A 339 6.24 -3.65 -1.89
N VAL A 340 5.50 -4.76 -1.94
CA VAL A 340 4.03 -4.78 -1.93
C VAL A 340 3.50 -5.42 -0.65
N LYS A 341 4.39 -5.86 0.25
CA LYS A 341 4.03 -6.61 1.43
C LYS A 341 3.63 -5.63 2.52
N PRO A 342 2.36 -5.59 2.96
CA PRO A 342 1.93 -4.65 3.98
C PRO A 342 2.57 -4.95 5.33
N SER A 343 2.67 -3.91 6.17
CA SER A 343 3.12 -4.07 7.56
C SER A 343 2.16 -4.98 8.35
N PRO A 344 2.56 -5.46 9.55
CA PRO A 344 1.66 -6.19 10.44
C PRO A 344 0.34 -5.46 10.75
N SER A 345 0.34 -4.12 10.74
CA SER A 345 -0.86 -3.30 10.91
C SER A 345 -1.69 -3.12 9.63
N GLY A 346 -1.31 -3.75 8.51
CA GLY A 346 -1.95 -3.55 7.21
C GLY A 346 -1.55 -2.25 6.50
N ALA A 347 -0.56 -1.51 7.01
CA ALA A 347 -0.13 -0.25 6.41
C ALA A 347 0.76 -0.48 5.18
N PHE A 348 0.86 0.55 4.35
CA PHE A 348 1.77 0.57 3.20
C PHE A 348 3.23 0.30 3.65
N PRO A 349 4.08 -0.35 2.83
CA PRO A 349 5.46 -0.67 3.19
C PRO A 349 6.40 0.54 3.17
N TYR A 350 6.14 1.49 4.08
CA TYR A 350 6.93 2.70 4.27
C TYR A 350 8.40 2.37 4.56
N GLY A 351 9.28 3.19 3.99
CA GLY A 351 10.72 3.11 4.19
C GLY A 351 11.40 1.80 3.76
N THR A 352 10.72 0.88 3.08
CA THR A 352 11.38 -0.33 2.55
C THR A 352 12.31 0.03 1.40
N GLY A 353 13.43 -0.67 1.25
CA GLY A 353 14.32 -0.50 0.11
C GLY A 353 13.70 -1.02 -1.20
N GLY A 354 14.05 -0.42 -2.33
CA GLY A 354 13.66 -0.90 -3.66
C GLY A 354 14.54 -2.06 -4.13
N GLY A 355 13.99 -2.98 -4.94
CA GLY A 355 14.77 -4.04 -5.56
C GLY A 355 15.64 -3.55 -6.74
N GLY A 356 16.78 -4.20 -6.96
CA GLY A 356 17.67 -3.95 -8.09
C GLY A 356 17.25 -4.68 -9.36
N GLY A 357 17.69 -4.19 -10.52
CA GLY A 357 17.39 -4.80 -11.83
C GLY A 357 18.25 -6.02 -12.16
N ALA A 358 17.72 -6.92 -12.98
CA ALA A 358 18.44 -8.09 -13.48
C ALA A 358 19.10 -7.84 -14.84
N TYR A 359 20.15 -8.60 -15.14
CA TYR A 359 20.86 -8.62 -16.41
C TYR A 359 20.69 -9.95 -17.13
N ARG A 360 20.42 -9.92 -18.44
CA ARG A 360 20.52 -11.12 -19.30
C ARG A 360 21.20 -10.79 -20.62
N CYS A 361 21.85 -11.78 -21.21
CA CYS A 361 22.42 -11.71 -22.55
C CYS A 361 22.11 -13.00 -23.30
N TYR A 362 21.67 -12.90 -24.55
CA TYR A 362 21.48 -14.04 -25.44
C TYR A 362 22.27 -13.87 -26.73
N SER A 363 22.65 -15.01 -27.31
CA SER A 363 23.32 -15.09 -28.61
C SER A 363 22.31 -15.38 -29.72
N ALA A 364 22.36 -14.61 -30.80
CA ALA A 364 21.57 -14.87 -32.01
C ALA A 364 22.49 -14.99 -33.24
N VAL A 365 22.17 -15.95 -34.12
CA VAL A 365 22.81 -16.08 -35.43
C VAL A 365 22.02 -15.23 -36.43
N LEU A 366 22.61 -14.16 -36.96
CA LEU A 366 21.97 -13.36 -37.99
C LEU A 366 22.10 -14.05 -39.36
N GLY A 367 20.96 -14.42 -39.95
CA GLY A 367 20.77 -14.60 -41.38
C GLY A 367 21.89 -15.32 -42.14
N GLY A 368 22.12 -16.61 -41.84
CA GLY A 368 23.03 -17.46 -42.62
C GLY A 368 24.52 -17.14 -42.51
N SER A 369 24.94 -16.21 -41.64
CA SER A 369 26.35 -15.95 -41.34
C SER A 369 26.88 -16.82 -40.18
N THR A 370 28.19 -17.04 -40.13
CA THR A 370 28.89 -17.69 -38.99
C THR A 370 29.11 -16.74 -37.79
N SER A 371 28.57 -15.52 -37.84
CA SER A 371 28.78 -14.49 -36.81
C SER A 371 27.69 -14.54 -35.73
N ILE A 372 28.11 -14.71 -34.48
CA ILE A 372 27.25 -14.67 -33.30
C ILE A 372 27.14 -13.22 -32.82
N SER A 373 25.91 -12.72 -32.68
CA SER A 373 25.64 -11.41 -32.05
C SER A 373 25.14 -11.61 -30.62
N TYR A 374 25.69 -10.83 -29.69
CA TYR A 374 25.26 -10.80 -28.29
C TYR A 374 24.33 -9.61 -28.06
N LEU A 375 23.12 -9.88 -27.56
CA LEU A 375 22.09 -8.88 -27.28
C LEU A 375 21.89 -8.76 -25.77
N PRO A 376 22.54 -7.78 -25.11
CA PRO A 376 22.38 -7.55 -23.68
C PRO A 376 21.08 -6.80 -23.37
N GLU A 377 20.42 -7.18 -22.29
CA GLU A 377 19.24 -6.50 -21.76
C GLU A 377 19.43 -6.16 -20.27
N TYR A 378 18.90 -5.01 -19.87
CA TYR A 378 19.11 -4.43 -18.55
C TYR A 378 17.77 -4.09 -17.90
N GLY A 379 17.52 -4.68 -16.74
CA GLY A 379 16.41 -4.30 -15.86
C GLY A 379 16.70 -3.00 -15.12
N SER A 380 15.67 -2.16 -14.95
CA SER A 380 15.72 -0.98 -14.10
C SER A 380 15.62 -1.35 -12.61
N GLY A 381 16.19 -0.52 -11.73
CA GLY A 381 15.92 -0.60 -10.30
C GLY A 381 14.57 0.00 -9.94
N ALA A 382 14.03 -0.39 -8.78
CA ALA A 382 12.76 0.13 -8.27
C ALA A 382 12.98 1.24 -7.23
N PRO A 383 12.01 2.17 -7.10
CA PRO A 383 12.03 3.12 -6.00
C PRO A 383 11.82 2.42 -4.65
N GLY A 384 12.43 2.96 -3.60
CA GLY A 384 12.13 2.57 -2.22
C GLY A 384 10.81 3.15 -1.72
N GLY A 385 10.25 2.52 -0.69
CA GLY A 385 9.02 2.93 -0.02
C GLY A 385 9.13 4.34 0.55
N GLN A 386 8.02 5.07 0.48
CA GLN A 386 7.91 6.46 0.91
C GLN A 386 8.18 6.64 2.41
N ALA A 387 8.57 7.84 2.82
CA ALA A 387 8.63 8.21 4.23
C ALA A 387 7.22 8.33 4.83
N ALA A 388 7.13 8.14 6.14
CA ALA A 388 5.92 8.38 6.90
C ALA A 388 6.22 8.86 8.33
N VAL A 389 5.35 9.73 8.85
CA VAL A 389 5.27 10.05 10.28
C VAL A 389 3.89 9.70 10.78
N ILE A 390 3.83 8.72 11.68
CA ILE A 390 2.58 8.20 12.23
C ILE A 390 2.48 8.64 13.68
N VAL A 391 1.38 9.32 14.00
CA VAL A 391 1.12 9.87 15.33
C VAL A 391 -0.07 9.13 15.94
N GLU A 392 0.15 8.56 17.11
CA GLU A 392 -0.83 7.77 17.84
C GLU A 392 -1.07 8.41 19.21
N LEU A 393 -2.31 8.58 19.61
CA LEU A 393 -2.67 8.93 20.98
C LEU A 393 -2.73 7.63 21.79
N LEU A 394 -1.94 7.57 22.87
CA LEU A 394 -2.02 6.50 23.84
C LEU A 394 -3.13 6.83 24.85
N LEU A 395 -3.97 5.84 25.10
CA LEU A 395 -5.12 5.95 25.99
C LEU A 395 -4.82 5.18 27.27
N ASP A 396 -4.14 5.86 28.18
CA ASP A 396 -3.83 5.39 29.54
C ASP A 396 -5.10 5.36 30.43
#